data_AF-A0A439P7B2-F1
#
_entry.id   AF-A0A439P7B2-F1
#
_cell.length_a   1.000
_cell.length_b   1.000
_cell.length_c   1.000
_cell.angle_alpha   90.00
_cell.angle_beta   90.00
_cell.angle_gamma   90.00
#
_symmetry.space_group_name_H-M   'P 1'
#
loop_
_entity.id
_entity.type
_entity.pdbx_description
1 polymer ?
#
loop_
_entity_poly.entity_id
_entity_poly.type
_entity_poly.pdbx_seq_one_letter_code
_entity_poly.pdbx_strand_id
1 'polypeptide(L)'
;MNWLDTVTGGYARLIVYGLVAAAILGAFGYTYHAGYASAASAWSAKYEHREAEIAKATGAEISRQAQANAMAKAIEAKRLEQLAADNAALEQRIKGLSDEADADPDRDRPALSDSSRLRIDSVH
;
A
#
# COMPACT_ATOMS: atom_id res chain seq x y z
N MET A 1 28.80 -25.71 76.44
CA MET A 1 29.37 -25.32 75.13
C MET A 1 28.34 -25.70 74.07
N ASN A 2 27.87 -24.77 73.24
CA ASN A 2 26.86 -25.05 72.24
C ASN A 2 27.51 -25.89 71.11
N TRP A 3 26.96 -27.07 70.80
CA TRP A 3 27.55 -28.01 69.82
C TRP A 3 27.78 -27.35 68.45
N LEU A 4 26.90 -26.42 68.07
CA LEU A 4 26.99 -25.64 66.84
C LEU A 4 28.24 -24.77 66.78
N ASP A 5 28.68 -24.19 67.91
CA ASP A 5 29.88 -23.35 67.96
C ASP A 5 31.17 -24.20 67.87
N THR A 6 31.08 -25.48 68.24
CA THR A 6 32.22 -26.41 68.17
C THR A 6 32.45 -26.91 66.73
N VAL A 7 31.37 -27.07 65.95
CA VAL A 7 31.42 -27.48 64.53
C VAL A 7 31.69 -26.31 63.60
N THR A 8 31.23 -25.10 63.94
CA THR A 8 31.35 -23.91 63.08
C THR A 8 32.47 -22.96 63.50
N GLY A 9 33.25 -23.30 64.53
CA GLY A 9 34.31 -22.44 65.07
C GLY A 9 33.82 -21.12 65.67
N GLY A 10 32.56 -21.07 66.14
CA GLY A 10 31.91 -19.85 66.65
C GLY A 10 31.27 -18.96 65.58
N TYR A 11 31.28 -19.38 64.30
CA TYR A 11 30.72 -18.59 63.18
C TYR A 11 29.30 -19.02 62.77
N ALA A 12 28.62 -19.88 63.53
CA ALA A 12 27.27 -20.37 63.23
C ALA A 12 26.30 -19.24 62.83
N ARG A 13 26.35 -18.09 63.53
CA ARG A 13 25.52 -16.92 63.21
C ARG A 13 25.85 -16.30 61.85
N LEU A 14 27.12 -16.20 61.49
CA LEU A 14 27.55 -15.66 60.19
C LEU A 14 27.14 -16.59 59.03
N ILE A 15 27.24 -17.91 59.24
CA ILE A 15 26.79 -18.90 58.26
C ILE A 15 25.28 -18.76 58.02
N VAL A 16 24.49 -18.64 59.10
CA VAL A 16 23.05 -18.43 58.99
C VAL A 16 22.73 -17.12 58.26
N TYR A 17 23.40 -16.01 58.58
CA TYR A 17 23.22 -14.74 57.87
C TYR A 17 23.60 -14.84 56.39
N GLY A 18 24.68 -15.55 56.06
CA GLY A 18 25.09 -15.80 54.67
C GLY A 18 24.05 -16.58 53.88
N LEU A 19 23.47 -17.63 54.49
CA LEU A 19 22.40 -18.42 53.86
C LEU A 19 21.12 -17.60 53.66
N VAL A 20 20.74 -16.77 54.63
CA VAL A 20 19.58 -15.88 54.49
C VAL A 20 19.81 -14.85 53.39
N ALA A 21 21.00 -14.23 53.33
CA ALA A 21 21.35 -13.29 52.26
C ALA A 21 21.32 -13.96 50.87
N ALA A 22 21.86 -15.18 50.75
CA ALA A 22 21.82 -15.95 49.51
C ALA A 22 20.38 -16.30 49.08
N ALA A 23 19.52 -16.67 50.03
CA ALA A 23 18.11 -16.95 49.76
C ALA A 23 17.35 -15.70 49.27
N ILE A 24 17.60 -14.54 49.88
CA ILE A 24 17.01 -13.26 49.46
C ILE A 24 17.48 -12.92 48.03
N LEU A 25 18.79 -12.98 47.76
CA LEU A 25 19.33 -12.70 46.42
C LEU A 25 18.77 -13.66 45.36
N GLY A 26 18.66 -14.95 45.69
CA GLY A 26 18.05 -15.95 44.81
C GLY A 26 16.57 -15.65 44.50
N ALA A 27 15.78 -15.30 45.52
CA ALA A 27 14.37 -14.95 45.37
C ALA A 27 14.17 -13.67 44.53
N PHE A 28 14.97 -12.64 44.76
CA PHE A 28 14.94 -11.41 43.96
C PHE A 28 15.38 -11.65 42.51
N GLY A 29 16.46 -12.41 42.30
CA GLY A 29 16.93 -12.76 40.96
C GLY A 29 15.89 -13.55 40.17
N TYR A 30 15.24 -14.53 40.80
CA TYR A 30 14.19 -15.33 40.17
C TYR A 30 12.95 -14.49 39.82
N THR A 31 12.44 -13.68 40.76
CA THR A 31 11.26 -12.84 40.51
C THR A 31 11.53 -11.79 39.44
N TYR A 32 12.71 -11.18 39.44
CA TYR A 32 13.13 -10.25 38.38
C TYR A 32 13.21 -10.94 37.02
N HIS A 33 13.85 -12.12 36.94
CA HIS A 33 13.96 -12.85 35.68
C HIS A 33 12.59 -13.32 35.15
N ALA A 34 11.74 -13.87 36.03
CA ALA A 34 10.38 -14.27 35.65
C ALA A 34 9.54 -13.08 35.18
N GLY A 35 9.65 -11.93 35.85
CA GLY A 35 9.00 -10.68 35.43
C GLY A 35 9.48 -10.20 34.06
N TYR A 36 10.80 -10.23 33.82
CA TYR A 36 11.38 -9.87 32.52
C TYR A 36 10.92 -10.84 31.41
N ALA A 37 10.95 -12.14 31.66
CA ALA A 37 10.50 -13.15 30.69
C ALA A 37 9.01 -12.97 30.33
N SER A 38 8.17 -12.69 31.33
CA SER A 38 6.75 -12.40 31.10
C SER A 38 6.53 -11.09 30.34
N ALA A 39 7.33 -10.07 30.61
CA ALA A 39 7.25 -8.81 29.87
C ALA A 39 7.70 -9.02 28.42
N ALA A 40 8.80 -9.74 28.21
CA ALA A 40 9.34 -10.04 26.88
C ALA A 40 8.31 -10.82 26.03
N SER A 41 7.67 -11.84 26.60
CA SER A 41 6.63 -12.60 25.89
C SER A 41 5.40 -11.75 25.56
N ALA A 42 4.93 -10.92 26.50
CA ALA A 42 3.80 -10.02 26.28
C ALA A 42 4.09 -8.99 25.17
N TRP A 43 5.31 -8.43 25.14
CA TRP A 43 5.71 -7.50 24.08
C TRP A 43 5.92 -8.20 22.74
N SER A 44 6.53 -9.38 22.71
CA SER A 44 6.67 -10.17 21.48
C SER A 44 5.32 -10.44 20.85
N ALA A 45 4.34 -10.90 21.64
CA ALA A 45 2.98 -11.16 21.18
C ALA A 45 2.30 -9.89 20.63
N LYS A 46 2.50 -8.73 21.28
CA LYS A 46 1.98 -7.44 20.78
C LYS A 46 2.60 -7.06 19.44
N TYR A 47 3.90 -7.26 19.26
CA TYR A 47 4.58 -6.97 18.00
C TYR A 47 4.11 -7.92 16.89
N GLU A 48 4.06 -9.23 17.16
CA GLU A 48 3.57 -10.21 16.19
C GLU A 48 2.13 -9.90 15.74
N HIS A 49 1.24 -9.59 16.69
CA HIS A 49 -0.13 -9.17 16.38
C HIS A 49 -0.16 -7.90 15.52
N ARG A 50 0.66 -6.89 15.86
CA ARG A 50 0.74 -5.64 15.11
C ARG A 50 1.24 -5.87 13.68
N GLU A 51 2.29 -6.67 13.51
CA GLU A 51 2.84 -7.01 12.19
C GLU A 51 1.80 -7.77 11.34
N ALA A 52 1.06 -8.70 11.94
CA ALA A 52 -0.02 -9.40 11.24
C ALA A 52 -1.14 -8.46 10.79
N GLU A 53 -1.57 -7.53 11.64
CA GLU A 53 -2.58 -6.53 11.30
C GLU A 53 -2.10 -5.55 10.21
N ILE A 54 -0.84 -5.11 10.29
CA ILE A 54 -0.22 -4.27 9.25
C ILE A 54 -0.18 -5.03 7.93
N ALA A 55 0.31 -6.26 7.91
CA ALA A 55 0.39 -7.08 6.69
C ALA A 55 -0.99 -7.28 6.05
N LYS A 56 -2.01 -7.54 6.87
CA LYS A 56 -3.41 -7.65 6.43
C LYS A 56 -3.92 -6.35 5.83
N ALA A 57 -3.71 -5.21 6.51
CA ALA A 57 -4.13 -3.90 6.02
C ALA A 57 -3.41 -3.51 4.71
N THR A 58 -2.11 -3.74 4.62
CA THR A 58 -1.32 -3.52 3.42
C THR A 58 -1.80 -4.40 2.27
N GLY A 59 -2.05 -5.69 2.50
CA GLY A 59 -2.58 -6.58 1.48
C GLY A 59 -3.96 -6.14 0.96
N ALA A 60 -4.83 -5.69 1.86
CA ALA A 60 -6.14 -5.15 1.50
C ALA A 60 -6.03 -3.89 0.63
N GLU A 61 -5.13 -2.96 0.97
CA GLU A 61 -4.94 -1.73 0.19
C GLU A 61 -4.31 -2.01 -1.17
N ILE A 62 -3.33 -2.91 -1.26
CA ILE A 62 -2.76 -3.36 -2.55
C ILE A 62 -3.87 -3.92 -3.44
N SER A 63 -4.75 -4.75 -2.89
CA SER A 63 -5.89 -5.32 -3.63
C SER A 63 -6.86 -4.23 -4.11
N ARG A 64 -7.21 -3.27 -3.24
CA ARG A 64 -8.07 -2.14 -3.59
C ARG A 64 -7.48 -1.31 -4.73
N GLN A 65 -6.19 -0.99 -4.65
CA GLN A 65 -5.49 -0.23 -5.70
C GLN A 65 -5.40 -1.01 -7.00
N ALA A 66 -5.09 -2.31 -6.95
CA ALA A 66 -5.05 -3.16 -8.13
C ALA A 66 -6.41 -3.20 -8.84
N GLN A 67 -7.49 -3.33 -8.08
CA GLN A 67 -8.85 -3.34 -8.62
C GLN A 67 -9.22 -2.00 -9.26
N ALA A 68 -8.94 -0.88 -8.59
CA ALA A 68 -9.19 0.46 -9.11
C ALA A 68 -8.39 0.72 -10.41
N ASN A 69 -7.13 0.32 -10.45
CA ASN A 69 -6.28 0.44 -11.63
C ASN A 69 -6.77 -0.42 -12.80
N ALA A 70 -7.23 -1.65 -12.53
CA ALA A 70 -7.81 -2.51 -13.56
C ALA A 70 -9.09 -1.90 -14.16
N MET A 71 -9.97 -1.34 -13.32
CA MET A 71 -11.16 -0.63 -13.80
C MET A 71 -10.80 0.61 -14.63
N ALA A 72 -9.84 1.41 -14.18
CA ALA A 72 -9.38 2.59 -14.90
C ALA A 72 -8.84 2.22 -16.29
N LYS A 73 -8.00 1.19 -16.37
CA LYS A 73 -7.48 0.67 -17.65
C LYS A 73 -8.58 0.17 -18.59
N ALA A 74 -9.61 -0.49 -18.05
CA ALA A 74 -10.74 -0.95 -18.86
C ALA A 74 -11.57 0.22 -19.42
N ILE A 75 -11.76 1.29 -18.64
CA ILE A 75 -12.43 2.51 -19.09
C ILE A 75 -11.59 3.22 -20.16
N GLU A 76 -10.28 3.33 -19.94
CA GLU A 76 -9.35 3.92 -20.90
C GLU A 76 -9.32 3.16 -22.22
N ALA A 77 -9.28 1.82 -22.18
CA ALA A 77 -9.36 0.99 -23.39
C ALA A 77 -10.62 1.27 -24.21
N LYS A 78 -11.79 1.38 -23.55
CA LYS A 78 -13.05 1.75 -24.22
C LYS A 78 -13.01 3.15 -24.83
N ARG A 79 -12.39 4.11 -24.13
CA ARG A 79 -12.22 5.47 -24.65
C ARG A 79 -11.29 5.51 -25.86
N LEU A 80 -10.22 4.72 -25.85
CA LEU A 80 -9.31 4.60 -27.00
C LEU A 80 -10.00 3.97 -28.20
N GLU A 81 -10.84 2.95 -27.99
CA GLU A 81 -11.64 2.35 -29.06
C GLU A 81 -12.64 3.36 -29.65
N GLN A 82 -13.34 4.12 -28.80
CA GLN A 82 -14.23 5.18 -29.27
C GLN A 82 -13.46 6.27 -30.03
N LEU A 83 -12.31 6.70 -29.51
CA LEU A 83 -11.47 7.70 -30.17
C LEU A 83 -10.97 7.22 -31.54
N ALA A 84 -10.64 5.93 -31.67
CA ALA A 84 -10.25 5.35 -32.94
C ALA A 84 -11.42 5.34 -33.94
N ALA A 85 -12.64 5.00 -33.48
CA ALA A 85 -13.83 5.05 -34.31
C ALA A 85 -14.18 6.49 -34.74
N ASP A 86 -14.10 7.45 -33.81
CA ASP A 86 -14.34 8.86 -34.08
C ASP A 86 -13.32 9.43 -35.06
N ASN A 87 -12.03 9.06 -34.92
CA ASN A 87 -10.98 9.44 -35.86
C ASN A 87 -11.24 8.86 -37.25
N ALA A 88 -11.62 7.58 -37.36
CA ALA A 88 -11.95 6.98 -38.65
C ALA A 88 -13.16 7.67 -39.32
N ALA A 89 -14.18 8.05 -38.53
CA ALA A 89 -15.33 8.81 -39.02
C ALA A 89 -14.93 10.22 -39.48
N LEU A 90 -14.03 10.89 -38.74
CA LEU A 90 -13.48 12.19 -39.11
C LEU A 90 -12.67 12.11 -40.41
N GLU A 91 -11.80 11.11 -40.56
CA GLU A 91 -11.03 10.89 -41.78
C GLU A 91 -11.93 10.67 -43.00
N GLN A 92 -12.99 9.88 -42.85
CA GLN A 92 -13.99 9.67 -43.92
C GLN A 92 -14.70 10.97 -44.27
N ARG A 93 -15.08 11.79 -43.27
CA ARG A 93 -15.73 13.08 -43.51
C ARG A 93 -14.80 14.08 -44.20
N ILE A 94 -13.53 14.14 -43.79
CA ILE A 94 -12.50 14.95 -44.44
C ILE A 94 -12.33 14.54 -45.90
N LYS A 95 -12.23 13.23 -46.16
CA LYS A 95 -12.11 12.72 -47.52
C LYS A 95 -13.33 13.09 -48.36
N GLY A 96 -14.54 12.86 -47.86
CA GLY A 96 -15.77 13.23 -48.56
C GLY A 96 -15.85 14.72 -48.90
N LEU A 97 -15.51 15.59 -47.93
CA LEU A 97 -15.46 17.04 -48.15
C LEU A 97 -14.38 17.46 -49.13
N SER A 98 -13.25 16.74 -49.18
CA SER A 98 -12.15 17.00 -50.12
C SER A 98 -12.53 16.56 -51.54
N ASP A 99 -13.09 15.37 -51.69
CA ASP A 99 -13.59 14.85 -52.98
C ASP A 99 -14.69 15.79 -53.54
N GLU A 100 -15.57 16.32 -52.67
CA GLU A 100 -16.58 17.32 -53.04
C GLU A 100 -15.96 18.68 -53.41
N ALA A 101 -14.83 19.06 -52.79
CA ALA A 101 -14.07 20.26 -53.17
C ALA A 101 -13.46 20.13 -54.56
N ASP A 102 -12.88 18.97 -54.85
CA ASP A 102 -12.23 18.69 -56.13
C ASP A 102 -13.24 18.59 -57.27
N ALA A 103 -14.47 18.17 -56.97
CA ALA A 103 -15.58 18.13 -57.92
C ALA A 103 -16.27 19.49 -58.14
N ASP A 104 -15.87 20.57 -57.44
CA ASP A 104 -16.48 21.89 -57.61
C ASP A 104 -16.08 22.50 -58.98
N PRO A 105 -17.05 22.73 -59.89
CA PRO A 105 -16.76 23.32 -61.20
C PRO A 105 -16.21 24.75 -61.13
N ASP A 106 -16.43 25.46 -60.02
CA ASP A 106 -15.94 26.82 -59.78
C ASP A 106 -14.64 26.87 -58.94
N ARG A 107 -13.98 25.72 -58.70
CA ARG A 107 -12.76 25.61 -57.85
C ARG A 107 -11.67 26.64 -58.16
N ASP A 108 -11.43 26.91 -59.45
CA ASP A 108 -10.33 27.78 -59.89
C ASP A 108 -10.76 29.26 -60.04
N ARG A 109 -11.99 29.63 -59.64
CA ARG A 109 -12.44 31.03 -59.64
C ARG A 109 -12.01 31.76 -58.36
N PRO A 110 -11.70 33.07 -58.44
CA PRO A 110 -11.24 33.86 -57.28
C PRO A 110 -12.31 34.11 -56.21
N ALA A 111 -13.57 33.71 -56.42
CA ALA A 111 -14.66 33.86 -55.48
C ALA A 111 -15.25 32.50 -55.11
N LEU A 112 -15.58 32.30 -53.83
CA LEU A 112 -16.24 31.08 -53.34
C LEU A 112 -17.61 30.92 -53.99
N SER A 113 -17.87 29.74 -54.55
CA SER A 113 -19.18 29.33 -55.05
C SER A 113 -20.20 29.22 -53.93
N ASP A 114 -21.49 29.36 -54.25
CA ASP A 114 -22.57 29.19 -53.27
C ASP A 114 -22.58 27.78 -52.66
N SER A 115 -22.20 26.77 -53.45
CA SER A 115 -21.98 25.38 -52.99
C SER A 115 -20.84 25.28 -51.98
N SER A 116 -19.71 25.92 -52.23
CA SER A 116 -18.58 25.96 -51.28
C SER A 116 -18.93 26.67 -49.97
N ARG A 117 -19.76 27.71 -50.00
CA ARG A 117 -20.25 28.41 -48.78
C ARG A 117 -21.14 27.50 -47.92
N LEU A 118 -22.06 26.77 -48.54
CA LEU A 118 -22.93 25.79 -47.85
C LEU A 118 -22.13 24.64 -47.23
N ARG A 119 -21.09 24.16 -47.92
CA ARG A 119 -20.20 23.12 -47.39
C ARG A 119 -19.48 23.56 -46.12
N ILE A 120 -18.91 24.76 -46.10
CA ILE A 120 -18.27 25.33 -44.89
C ILE A 120 -19.29 25.49 -43.75
N ASP A 121 -20.51 25.93 -44.05
CA ASP A 121 -21.60 26.08 -43.07
C ASP A 121 -22.16 24.74 -42.57
N SER A 122 -21.85 23.62 -43.22
CA SER A 122 -22.24 22.28 -42.76
C SER A 122 -21.25 21.65 -41.76
N VAL A 123 -20.11 22.32 -41.54
CA VAL A 123 -19.06 21.92 -40.59
C VAL A 123 -19.23 22.74 -39.30
N HIS A 124 -20.33 22.52 -38.60
CA HIS A 124 -20.60 23.06 -37.26
C HIS A 124 -20.70 21.93 -36.24
#